data_AF-A0A3D9T5M3-F1
#
_entry.id   AF-A0A3D9T5M3-F1
#
_cell.length_a   1.000
_cell.length_b   1.000
_cell.length_c   1.000
_cell.angle_alpha   90.00
_cell.angle_beta   90.00
_cell.angle_gamma   90.00
#
_symmetry.space_group_name_H-M   'P 1'
#
loop_
_entity.id
_entity.type
_entity.pdbx_description
1 polymer ?
#
loop_
_entity_poly.entity_id
_entity_poly.type
_entity_poly.pdbx_seq_one_letter_code
_entity_poly.pdbx_strand_id
1 'polypeptide(L)'
;MGAGQRPGRGPARREGKVREVRWNLRLKAAERGIWKSTEMRRLLADAGLEISAGKMSALWTGTPTTIRLDDLDVICFVLDCEPTELLIREPEQVEARRPRKVQEATAGPPVTPRLGRSKSLPPA
;
A
#
# COMPACT_ATOMS: atom_id res chain seq x y z
N MET A 1 -29.40 -25.74 32.24
CA MET A 1 -28.43 -24.63 32.09
C MET A 1 -27.37 -25.05 31.07
N GLY A 2 -27.58 -24.73 29.79
CA GLY A 2 -26.63 -25.02 28.72
C GLY A 2 -25.98 -23.72 28.25
N ALA A 3 -24.72 -23.50 28.63
CA ALA A 3 -23.94 -22.36 28.16
C ALA A 3 -23.28 -22.74 26.82
N GLY A 4 -23.95 -22.39 25.72
CA GLY A 4 -23.38 -22.47 24.37
C GLY A 4 -22.20 -21.51 24.23
N GLN A 5 -20.98 -22.06 24.21
CA GLN A 5 -19.77 -21.30 23.98
C GLN A 5 -19.67 -20.92 22.50
N ARG A 6 -19.64 -19.61 22.24
CA ARG A 6 -19.46 -19.02 20.91
C ARG A 6 -18.02 -19.26 20.43
N PRO A 7 -17.79 -19.79 19.23
CA PRO A 7 -16.44 -19.85 18.68
C PRO A 7 -15.95 -18.44 18.35
N GLY A 8 -14.85 -18.04 18.98
CA GLY A 8 -14.15 -16.79 18.71
C GLY A 8 -13.69 -16.75 17.25
N ARG A 9 -14.17 -15.73 16.52
CA ARG A 9 -13.71 -15.39 15.19
C ARG A 9 -12.26 -14.88 15.30
N GLY A 10 -11.29 -15.79 15.13
CA GLY A 10 -9.89 -15.42 14.99
C GLY A 10 -9.69 -14.47 13.78
N PRO A 11 -8.72 -13.54 13.83
CA PRO A 11 -8.45 -12.67 12.69
C PRO A 11 -8.02 -13.53 11.52
N ALA A 12 -8.77 -13.44 10.41
CA ALA A 12 -8.45 -14.09 9.16
C ALA A 12 -7.00 -13.76 8.79
N ARG A 13 -6.15 -14.80 8.69
CA ARG A 13 -4.86 -14.72 8.04
C ARG A 13 -5.10 -14.06 6.69
N ARG A 14 -4.54 -12.87 6.45
CA ARG A 14 -4.56 -12.26 5.12
C ARG A 14 -3.64 -13.09 4.24
N GLU A 15 -4.22 -14.14 3.64
CA GLU A 15 -3.66 -14.88 2.52
C GLU A 15 -3.16 -13.89 1.45
N GLY A 16 -2.03 -14.22 0.82
CA GLY A 16 -1.13 -13.30 0.15
C GLY A 16 -1.80 -12.27 -0.77
N LYS A 17 -1.92 -11.03 -0.27
CA LYS A 17 -2.19 -9.88 -1.13
C LYS A 17 -0.97 -9.66 -2.03
N VAL A 18 -1.15 -9.84 -3.33
CA VAL A 18 -0.20 -9.43 -4.38
C VAL A 18 0.16 -7.98 -4.11
N ARG A 19 1.45 -7.71 -3.84
CA ARG A 19 1.95 -6.36 -3.60
C ARG A 19 2.64 -5.92 -4.87
N GLU A 20 2.13 -4.85 -5.48
CA GLU A 20 2.69 -4.27 -6.72
C GLU A 20 4.07 -3.63 -6.50
N VAL A 21 4.41 -3.36 -5.24
CA VAL A 21 5.67 -2.74 -4.81
C VAL A 21 6.25 -3.46 -3.61
N ARG A 22 7.57 -3.62 -3.62
CA ARG A 22 8.35 -4.17 -2.51
C ARG A 22 8.92 -3.02 -1.69
N TRP A 23 8.75 -3.14 -0.37
CA TRP A 23 9.22 -2.16 0.60
C TRP A 23 10.59 -2.55 1.14
N ASN A 24 11.61 -1.73 0.88
CA ASN A 24 13.01 -2.06 1.13
C ASN A 24 13.61 -1.37 2.37
N LEU A 25 12.76 -0.85 3.26
CA LEU A 25 13.16 -0.07 4.44
C LEU A 25 14.23 -0.75 5.28
N ARG A 26 14.06 -2.03 5.59
CA ARG A 26 14.98 -2.76 6.47
C ARG A 26 16.37 -2.90 5.86
N LEU A 27 16.48 -3.06 4.54
CA LEU A 27 17.77 -3.17 3.87
C LEU A 27 18.50 -1.82 3.88
N LYS A 28 17.80 -0.75 3.46
CA LYS A 28 18.37 0.61 3.47
C LYS A 28 18.72 1.09 4.88
N ALA A 29 17.94 0.71 5.89
CA ALA A 29 18.28 0.95 7.29
C ALA A 29 19.54 0.18 7.72
N ALA A 30 19.69 -1.08 7.32
CA ALA A 30 20.87 -1.88 7.64
C ALA A 30 22.15 -1.36 6.97
N GLU A 31 22.07 -0.83 5.74
CA GLU A 31 23.19 -0.15 5.06
C GLU A 31 23.73 1.04 5.87
N ARG A 32 22.90 1.64 6.73
CA ARG A 32 23.29 2.70 7.69
C ARG A 32 23.64 2.20 9.09
N GLY A 33 23.67 0.89 9.29
CA GLY A 33 23.90 0.30 10.60
C GLY A 33 22.68 0.35 11.54
N ILE A 34 21.48 0.61 11.03
CA ILE A 34 20.24 0.61 11.81
C ILE A 34 19.60 -0.78 11.72
N TRP A 35 19.69 -1.54 12.81
CA TRP A 35 19.22 -2.95 12.84
C TRP A 35 17.92 -3.16 13.61
N LYS A 36 17.48 -2.15 14.38
CA LYS A 36 16.33 -2.25 15.27
C LYS A 36 15.27 -1.22 14.89
N SER A 37 14.00 -1.65 14.85
CA SER A 37 12.87 -0.77 14.57
C SER A 37 12.71 0.34 15.61
N THR A 38 13.09 0.10 16.86
CA THR A 38 13.07 1.09 17.94
C THR A 38 14.11 2.18 17.74
N GLU A 39 15.29 1.84 17.21
CA GLU A 39 16.34 2.80 16.87
C GLU A 39 15.93 3.65 15.67
N MET A 40 15.39 3.02 14.62
CA MET A 40 14.81 3.74 13.49
C MET A 40 13.72 4.72 13.93
N ARG A 41 12.82 4.28 14.82
CA ARG A 41 11.77 5.15 15.38
C ARG A 41 12.34 6.38 16.08
N ARG A 42 13.43 6.23 16.84
CA ARG A 42 14.09 7.35 17.52
C ARG A 42 14.67 8.34 16.51
N LEU A 43 15.37 7.85 15.49
CA LEU A 43 15.95 8.70 14.45
C LEU A 43 14.88 9.46 13.66
N LEU A 44 13.73 8.81 13.39
CA LEU A 44 12.59 9.47 12.74
C LEU A 44 11.98 10.55 13.65
N ALA A 45 11.83 10.28 14.95
CA ALA A 45 11.36 11.26 15.93
C ALA A 45 12.30 12.48 16.01
N ASP A 46 13.62 12.24 16.04
CA ASP A 46 14.64 13.30 16.03
C ASP A 46 14.55 14.18 14.77
N ALA A 47 14.09 13.61 13.64
CA ALA A 47 13.82 14.31 12.38
C ALA A 47 12.39 14.89 12.27
N GLY A 48 11.57 14.82 13.34
CA GLY A 48 10.23 15.38 13.39
C GLY A 48 9.09 14.44 12.98
N LEU A 49 9.38 13.15 12.73
CA LEU A 49 8.38 12.13 12.38
C LEU A 49 8.08 11.20 13.56
N GLU A 50 7.05 11.55 14.34
CA GLU A 50 6.56 10.74 15.45
C GLU A 50 5.69 9.57 14.98
N ILE A 51 6.23 8.35 15.09
CA ILE A 51 5.53 7.11 14.73
C ILE A 51 5.26 6.28 15.99
N SER A 52 4.05 5.73 16.15
CA SER A 52 3.76 4.80 17.24
C SER A 52 4.52 3.48 17.09
N ALA A 53 4.80 2.77 18.20
CA ALA A 53 5.50 1.49 18.15
C ALA A 53 4.83 0.46 17.22
N GLY A 54 3.49 0.42 17.22
CA GLY A 54 2.71 -0.46 16.34
C GLY A 54 2.86 -0.10 14.85
N LYS A 55 2.74 1.20 14.50
CA LYS A 55 2.94 1.65 13.10
C LYS A 55 4.38 1.40 12.64
N MET A 56 5.36 1.63 13.51
CA MET A 56 6.77 1.34 13.19
C MET A 56 7.02 -0.16 12.97
N SER A 57 6.45 -1.02 13.81
CA SER A 57 6.58 -2.47 13.65
C SER A 57 5.97 -2.96 12.32
N ALA A 58 4.81 -2.40 11.94
CA ALA A 58 4.17 -2.69 10.66
C ALA A 58 5.03 -2.23 9.46
N LEU A 59 5.59 -1.01 9.53
CA LEU A 59 6.49 -0.47 8.51
C LEU A 59 7.81 -1.26 8.41
N TRP A 60 8.32 -1.76 9.52
CA TRP A 60 9.59 -2.50 9.57
C TRP A 60 9.49 -3.91 9.00
N THR A 61 8.35 -4.57 9.22
CA THR A 61 8.15 -5.99 8.88
C THR A 61 7.45 -6.21 7.55
N GLY A 62 6.80 -5.19 6.98
CA GLY A 62 6.13 -5.34 5.69
C GLY A 62 5.86 -4.03 4.95
N THR A 63 5.44 -4.18 3.68
CA THR A 63 4.96 -3.08 2.84
C THR A 63 3.73 -2.40 3.47
N PRO A 64 3.77 -1.09 3.72
CA PRO A 64 2.59 -0.34 4.11
C PRO A 64 1.54 -0.34 3.00
N THR A 65 0.26 -0.25 3.37
CA THR A 65 -0.82 -0.06 2.36
C THR A 65 -0.88 1.40 1.89
N THR A 66 -0.56 2.33 2.78
CA THR A 66 -0.52 3.76 2.52
C THR A 66 0.66 4.36 3.27
N ILE A 67 1.31 5.36 2.66
CA ILE A 67 2.32 6.19 3.29
C ILE A 67 2.09 7.63 2.83
N ARG A 68 2.26 8.60 3.73
CA ARG A 68 2.21 10.01 3.36
C ARG A 68 3.52 10.38 2.65
N LEU A 69 3.45 11.29 1.69
CA LEU A 69 4.65 11.75 0.99
C LEU A 69 5.60 12.49 1.94
N ASP A 70 5.06 13.27 2.88
CA ASP A 70 5.86 13.94 3.93
C ASP A 70 6.61 12.91 4.81
N ASP A 71 5.93 11.85 5.26
CA ASP A 71 6.54 10.77 6.05
C ASP A 71 7.64 10.06 5.23
N LEU A 72 7.38 9.82 3.94
CA LEU A 72 8.33 9.18 3.02
C LEU A 72 9.59 10.03 2.84
N ASP A 73 9.44 11.34 2.67
CA ASP A 73 10.55 12.27 2.52
C ASP A 73 11.46 12.27 3.76
N VAL A 74 10.88 12.34 4.96
CA VAL A 74 11.65 12.26 6.21
C VAL A 74 12.36 10.91 6.36
N ILE A 75 11.71 9.80 5.98
CA ILE A 75 12.36 8.48 5.99
C ILE A 75 13.55 8.46 5.03
N CYS A 76 13.36 8.96 3.80
CA CYS A 76 14.41 9.09 2.81
C CYS A 76 15.55 9.99 3.28
N PHE A 77 15.26 11.08 4.00
CA PHE A 77 16.27 11.96 4.59
C PHE A 77 17.10 11.27 5.68
N VAL A 78 16.44 10.62 6.65
CA VAL A 78 17.13 9.86 7.71
C VAL A 78 17.94 8.70 7.14
N LEU A 79 17.40 8.07 6.09
CA LEU A 79 18.05 7.00 5.35
C LEU A 79 18.89 7.47 4.16
N ASP A 80 19.11 8.79 4.00
CA ASP A 80 19.77 9.46 2.85
C ASP A 80 19.87 8.53 1.63
N CYS A 81 18.67 8.24 1.14
CA CYS A 81 18.37 7.35 0.04
C CYS A 81 17.18 7.88 -0.75
N GLU A 82 17.07 7.50 -2.00
CA GLU A 82 15.96 7.94 -2.84
C GLU A 82 14.69 7.10 -2.60
N PRO A 83 13.49 7.66 -2.85
CA PRO A 83 12.23 6.91 -2.77
C PRO A 83 12.21 5.66 -3.65
N THR A 84 12.92 5.68 -4.79
CA THR A 84 13.08 4.56 -5.73
C THR A 84 13.85 3.38 -5.14
N GLU A 85 14.76 3.63 -4.20
CA GLU A 85 15.51 2.59 -3.49
C GLU A 85 14.69 1.97 -2.36
N LEU A 86 13.68 2.70 -1.89
CA LEU A 86 12.78 2.29 -0.81
C LEU A 86 11.54 1.56 -1.34
N LEU A 87 11.02 2.01 -2.49
CA LEU A 87 9.83 1.50 -3.18
C LEU A 87 10.24 0.79 -4.48
N ILE A 88 10.63 -0.48 -4.37
CA ILE A 88 11.07 -1.26 -5.52
C ILE A 88 9.84 -1.74 -6.30
N ARG A 89 9.75 -1.33 -7.57
CA ARG A 89 8.67 -1.73 -8.48
C ARG A 89 8.78 -3.21 -8.82
N GLU A 90 7.66 -3.94 -8.73
CA GLU A 90 7.56 -5.32 -9.22
C GLU A 90 6.59 -5.37 -10.41
N PRO A 91 7.07 -5.16 -11.66
CA PRO A 91 6.21 -4.98 -12.82
C PRO A 91 5.31 -6.19 -13.10
N GLU A 92 5.79 -7.41 -12.87
CA GLU A 92 5.02 -8.65 -13.03
C GLU A 92 3.76 -8.67 -12.14
N GLN A 93 3.86 -8.11 -10.92
CA GLN A 93 2.74 -8.03 -9.98
C GLN A 93 1.70 -6.99 -10.41
N VAL A 94 2.16 -5.92 -11.07
CA VAL A 94 1.29 -4.89 -11.67
C VAL A 94 0.53 -5.46 -12.87
N GLU A 95 1.21 -6.24 -13.71
CA GLU A 95 0.60 -6.88 -14.89
C GLU A 95 -0.45 -7.91 -14.49
N ALA A 96 -0.22 -8.69 -13.44
CA ALA A 96 -1.19 -9.65 -12.90
C ALA A 96 -2.48 -8.97 -12.38
N ARG A 97 -2.41 -7.70 -11.99
CA ARG A 97 -3.58 -6.94 -11.53
C ARG A 97 -4.34 -6.27 -12.67
N ARG A 98 -3.75 -6.16 -13.87
CA ARG A 98 -4.43 -5.57 -15.02
C ARG A 98 -5.67 -6.42 -15.34
N PRO A 99 -6.88 -5.85 -15.37
CA PRO A 99 -8.06 -6.62 -15.75
C PRO A 99 -7.79 -7.19 -17.14
N ARG A 100 -7.81 -8.52 -17.25
CA ARG A 100 -7.80 -9.20 -18.54
C ARG A 100 -8.97 -8.61 -19.31
N LYS A 101 -8.68 -7.91 -20.41
CA LYS A 101 -9.70 -7.41 -21.33
C LYS A 101 -10.56 -8.63 -21.65
N VAL A 102 -11.75 -8.69 -21.08
CA VAL A 102 -12.75 -9.68 -21.49
C VAL A 102 -12.92 -9.36 -22.97
N GLN A 103 -12.44 -10.25 -23.81
CA GLN A 103 -12.82 -10.22 -25.22
C GLN A 103 -14.32 -10.37 -25.17
N GLU A 104 -15.03 -9.25 -25.36
CA GLU A 104 -16.48 -9.25 -25.45
C GLU A 104 -16.85 -10.29 -26.48
N ALA A 105 -17.62 -11.26 -26.01
CA ALA A 105 -18.30 -12.23 -26.83
C ALA A 105 -18.96 -11.49 -27.99
N THR A 106 -18.69 -11.96 -29.20
CA THR A 106 -19.40 -11.55 -30.40
C THR A 106 -20.91 -11.68 -30.20
N ALA A 107 -21.59 -10.55 -30.41
CA ALA A 107 -23.00 -10.37 -30.78
C ALA A 107 -24.10 -10.60 -29.71
N GLY A 108 -24.40 -9.54 -28.95
CA GLY A 108 -25.75 -9.23 -28.46
C GLY A 108 -26.26 -7.93 -29.12
N PRO A 109 -27.59 -7.72 -29.29
CA PRO A 109 -28.11 -6.56 -30.02
C PRO A 109 -27.69 -5.24 -29.34
N PRO A 110 -27.43 -4.18 -30.13
CA PRO A 110 -26.85 -2.95 -29.62
C PRO A 110 -27.79 -2.30 -28.60
N VAL A 111 -27.32 -2.17 -27.36
CA VAL A 111 -27.96 -1.30 -26.36
C VAL A 111 -27.78 0.13 -26.85
N THR A 112 -28.84 0.74 -27.33
CA THR A 112 -28.85 2.16 -27.68
C THR A 112 -28.92 2.97 -26.39
N PRO A 113 -27.88 3.74 -26.03
CA PRO A 113 -27.99 4.65 -24.90
C PRO A 113 -29.01 5.73 -25.27
N ARG A 114 -30.13 5.80 -24.53
CA ARG A 114 -31.04 6.93 -24.60
C ARG A 114 -30.31 8.15 -24.05
N LEU A 115 -29.68 8.90 -24.95
CA LEU A 115 -29.19 10.26 -24.73
C LEU A 115 -30.40 11.15 -24.42
N GLY A 116 -30.83 11.13 -23.16
CA GLY A 116 -31.71 12.11 -22.58
C GLY A 116 -31.09 13.49 -22.76
N ARG A 117 -31.88 14.36 -23.38
CA ARG A 117 -31.54 15.74 -23.74
C ARG A 117 -31.22 16.56 -22.48
N SER A 118 -29.93 16.76 -22.19
CA SER A 118 -29.45 17.91 -21.41
C SER A 118 -28.11 18.38 -21.97
N LYS A 119 -28.17 19.44 -22.78
CA LYS A 119 -26.99 20.26 -23.07
C LYS A 119 -26.63 21.00 -21.78
N SER A 120 -25.52 20.65 -21.17
CA SER A 120 -24.81 21.55 -20.25
C SER A 120 -23.41 21.72 -20.82
N LEU A 121 -23.18 22.86 -21.48
CA LEU A 121 -21.82 23.28 -21.86
C LEU A 121 -21.14 23.87 -20.61
N PRO A 122 -19.85 23.60 -20.39
CA PRO A 122 -19.10 24.21 -19.29
C PRO A 122 -18.87 25.72 -19.56
N PRO A 123 -18.91 26.58 -18.52
CA PRO A 123 -18.70 28.01 -18.69
C PRO A 123 -17.25 28.32 -19.09
N ALA A 124 -17.10 29.31 -19.97
CA ALA A 124 -15.83 29.91 -20.39
C ALA A 124 -15.25 30.85 -19.31
#